data_AF-A0A2J8LKM3-F1
#
_entry.id   AF-A0A2J8LKM3-F1
#
_cell.length_a   1.000
_cell.length_b   1.000
_cell.length_c   1.000
_cell.angle_alpha   90.00
_cell.angle_beta   90.00
_cell.angle_gamma   90.00
#
_symmetry.space_group_name_H-M   'P 1'
#
loop_
_entity.id
_entity.type
_entity.pdbx_description
1 polymer ?
#
loop_
_entity_poly.entity_id
_entity_poly.type
_entity_poly.pdbx_seq_one_letter_code
_entity_poly.pdbx_strand_id
1 'polypeptide(L)'
;MAAGFGRCCRVLRSISRFQWRSQHTKANRQREPGLGFSFEFTEQQKEFQATARKFAREEIIPVAAEYDKTGEYPVPLIRRAWELGLMNTHIPENCGGLGLGTFDACLISEELAYGCTGVQTAIEGNSLGQMPIIIAGNDQQKKKYLGRMTEEPLMCVSLLCNRTWSRL
;
A
#
# COMPACT_ATOMS: atom_id res chain seq x y z
N MET A 1 -49.37 -56.28 37.56
CA MET A 1 -49.01 -57.62 38.08
C MET A 1 -47.58 -57.93 37.67
N ALA A 2 -46.76 -58.34 38.65
CA ALA A 2 -45.45 -59.00 38.62
C ALA A 2 -44.43 -58.58 37.54
N ALA A 3 -43.34 -57.87 37.87
CA ALA A 3 -42.15 -58.32 38.62
C ALA A 3 -41.24 -59.28 37.83
N GLY A 4 -40.08 -58.75 37.40
CA GLY A 4 -38.88 -59.49 37.06
C GLY A 4 -37.69 -58.77 37.70
N PHE A 5 -37.32 -59.21 38.90
CA PHE A 5 -36.33 -58.64 39.80
C PHE A 5 -35.14 -59.60 39.89
N GLY A 6 -33.91 -59.09 39.78
CA GLY A 6 -32.70 -59.89 40.00
C GLY A 6 -31.42 -59.13 39.65
N ARG A 7 -31.04 -58.12 40.47
CA ARG A 7 -29.83 -58.11 41.34
C ARG A 7 -28.51 -58.03 40.53
N CYS A 8 -27.57 -57.13 40.79
CA CYS A 8 -27.13 -56.69 42.10
C CYS A 8 -26.24 -55.42 42.01
N CYS A 9 -26.43 -54.53 43.01
CA CYS A 9 -25.50 -53.59 43.64
C CYS A 9 -24.78 -52.50 42.81
N ARG A 10 -25.06 -51.21 43.04
CA ARG A 10 -24.60 -50.36 44.18
C ARG A 10 -23.06 -50.18 44.13
N VAL A 11 -22.44 -49.00 44.20
CA VAL A 11 -22.90 -47.72 44.77
C VAL A 11 -21.83 -46.63 44.52
N LEU A 12 -22.32 -45.45 44.17
CA LEU A 12 -21.92 -44.09 44.57
C LEU A 12 -20.51 -43.50 44.29
N ARG A 13 -20.61 -42.38 43.56
CA ARG A 13 -20.19 -41.00 43.90
C ARG A 13 -18.71 -40.70 44.12
N SER A 14 -18.23 -39.74 43.32
CA SER A 14 -17.76 -38.42 43.80
C SER A 14 -17.17 -37.66 42.60
N ILE A 15 -17.91 -36.75 41.97
CA ILE A 15 -17.76 -35.29 42.10
C ILE A 15 -16.34 -34.77 41.83
N SER A 16 -16.15 -34.11 40.69
CA SER A 16 -15.55 -32.77 40.59
C SER A 16 -15.89 -32.16 39.22
N ARG A 17 -16.79 -31.18 39.20
CA ARG A 17 -16.53 -29.82 38.73
C ARG A 17 -15.53 -29.75 37.56
N PHE A 18 -16.03 -29.65 36.34
CA PHE A 18 -15.40 -28.76 35.36
C PHE A 18 -16.47 -28.17 34.45
N GLN A 19 -17.19 -27.21 35.01
CA GLN A 19 -17.95 -26.24 34.25
C GLN A 19 -16.95 -25.16 33.85
N TRP A 20 -16.61 -25.03 32.56
CA TRP A 20 -16.37 -23.69 32.01
C TRP A 20 -16.54 -23.65 30.50
N ARG A 21 -17.57 -22.90 30.11
CA ARG A 21 -17.81 -22.34 28.80
C ARG A 21 -16.86 -21.15 28.65
N SER A 22 -16.02 -21.11 27.63
CA SER A 22 -15.70 -19.84 26.99
C SER A 22 -15.14 -20.04 25.60
N GLN A 23 -15.84 -19.38 24.68
CA GLN A 23 -15.34 -18.97 23.39
C GLN A 23 -13.99 -18.28 23.61
N HIS A 24 -12.92 -18.80 23.03
CA HIS A 24 -11.76 -17.96 22.74
C HIS A 24 -12.15 -17.09 21.55
N THR A 25 -12.97 -16.07 21.80
CA THR A 25 -12.94 -14.85 21.00
C THR A 25 -11.50 -14.35 21.08
N LYS A 26 -10.78 -14.36 19.95
CA LYS A 26 -9.55 -13.59 19.81
C LYS A 26 -9.93 -12.14 20.12
N ALA A 27 -9.55 -11.67 21.31
CA ALA A 27 -9.65 -10.27 21.63
C ALA A 27 -8.70 -9.54 20.68
N ASN A 28 -9.23 -9.02 19.58
CA ASN A 28 -8.56 -8.01 18.78
C ASN A 28 -8.47 -6.77 19.68
N ARG A 29 -7.41 -6.68 20.48
CA ARG A 29 -7.08 -5.44 21.19
C ARG A 29 -6.63 -4.47 20.12
N GLN A 30 -7.57 -3.71 19.57
CA GLN A 30 -7.25 -2.44 18.95
C GLN A 30 -6.56 -1.63 20.05
N ARG A 31 -5.23 -1.44 19.93
CA ARG A 31 -4.50 -0.53 20.78
C ARG A 31 -4.98 0.87 20.42
N GLU A 32 -5.62 1.54 21.37
CA GLU A 32 -5.78 2.99 21.31
C GLU A 32 -4.39 3.60 20.99
N PRO A 33 -4.27 4.51 20.02
CA PRO A 33 -3.00 5.16 19.74
C PRO A 33 -2.58 5.92 21.00
N GLY A 34 -1.66 5.31 21.75
CA GLY A 34 -1.09 5.94 22.94
C GLY A 34 -0.40 7.25 22.55
N LEU A 35 -0.36 8.20 23.47
CA LEU A 35 0.23 9.54 23.30
C LEU A 35 1.77 9.53 23.14
N GLY A 36 2.37 8.42 22.69
CA GLY A 36 3.80 8.19 22.56
C GLY A 36 4.21 7.77 21.14
N PHE A 37 5.47 7.38 20.97
CA PHE A 37 6.00 6.95 19.68
C PHE A 37 5.33 5.66 19.19
N SER A 38 4.94 5.63 17.91
CA SER A 38 4.45 4.45 17.21
C SER A 38 5.31 4.19 15.99
N PHE A 39 5.75 2.94 15.83
CA PHE A 39 6.43 2.43 14.63
C PHE A 39 5.53 1.47 13.84
N GLU A 40 4.25 1.39 14.21
CA GLU A 40 3.29 0.49 13.57
C GLU A 40 2.54 1.23 12.45
N PHE A 41 2.49 0.62 11.27
CA PHE A 41 1.71 1.13 10.15
C PHE A 41 0.22 0.99 10.39
N THR A 42 -0.55 1.93 9.83
CA THR A 42 -2.01 1.78 9.72
C THR A 42 -2.36 0.60 8.81
N GLU A 43 -3.57 0.05 8.95
CA GLU A 43 -3.99 -1.05 8.07
C GLU A 43 -4.00 -0.63 6.59
N GLN A 44 -4.39 0.61 6.30
CA GLN A 44 -4.33 1.18 4.95
C GLN A 44 -2.90 1.24 4.40
N GLN A 45 -1.92 1.64 5.23
CA GLN A 45 -0.50 1.63 4.85
C GLN A 45 0.02 0.21 4.56
N LYS A 46 -0.41 -0.78 5.35
CA LYS A 46 -0.07 -2.20 5.10
C LYS A 46 -0.65 -2.69 3.77
N GLU A 47 -1.87 -2.26 3.41
CA GLU A 47 -2.49 -2.59 2.13
C GLU A 47 -1.74 -1.98 0.93
N PHE A 48 -1.35 -0.70 1.02
CA PHE A 48 -0.53 -0.06 0.00
C PHE A 48 0.83 -0.76 -0.15
N GLN A 49 1.50 -1.05 0.97
CA GLN A 49 2.77 -1.78 0.96
C GLN A 49 2.61 -3.17 0.33
N ALA A 50 1.57 -3.92 0.70
CA ALA A 50 1.34 -5.26 0.16
C ALA A 50 1.08 -5.22 -1.36
N THR A 51 0.30 -4.25 -1.83
CA THR A 51 0.00 -4.07 -3.26
C THR A 51 1.25 -3.70 -4.05
N ALA A 52 2.02 -2.72 -3.56
CA ALA A 52 3.28 -2.29 -4.18
C ALA A 52 4.31 -3.42 -4.21
N ARG A 53 4.46 -4.18 -3.11
CA ARG A 53 5.37 -5.32 -3.00
C ARG A 53 5.01 -6.43 -3.99
N LYS A 54 3.72 -6.74 -4.12
CA LYS A 54 3.24 -7.75 -5.05
C LYS A 54 3.56 -7.35 -6.49
N PHE A 55 3.24 -6.11 -6.86
CA PHE A 55 3.55 -5.56 -8.19
C PHE A 55 5.06 -5.57 -8.47
N ALA A 56 5.89 -5.15 -7.51
CA ALA A 56 7.34 -5.18 -7.65
C ALA A 56 7.88 -6.59 -7.91
N ARG A 57 7.41 -7.60 -7.14
CA ARG A 57 7.90 -8.98 -7.26
C ARG A 57 7.39 -9.71 -8.50
N GLU A 58 6.11 -9.54 -8.81
CA GLU A 58 5.45 -10.32 -9.86
C GLU A 58 5.58 -9.67 -11.24
N GLU A 59 5.67 -8.34 -11.31
CA GLU A 59 5.64 -7.62 -12.60
C GLU A 59 6.95 -6.85 -12.89
N ILE A 60 7.61 -6.23 -11.91
CA ILE A 60 8.84 -5.44 -12.15
C ILE A 60 10.09 -6.34 -12.21
N ILE A 61 10.37 -7.11 -11.16
CA ILE A 61 11.61 -7.91 -11.03
C ILE A 61 11.87 -8.81 -12.25
N PRO A 62 10.88 -9.54 -12.81
CA PRO A 62 11.14 -10.47 -13.91
C PRO A 62 11.64 -9.82 -15.20
N VAL A 63 11.33 -8.53 -15.42
CA VAL A 63 11.64 -7.80 -16.67
C VAL A 63 12.66 -6.69 -16.46
N ALA A 64 13.03 -6.38 -15.21
CA ALA A 64 13.94 -5.28 -14.85
C ALA A 64 15.29 -5.36 -15.56
N ALA A 65 15.88 -6.56 -15.64
CA ALA A 65 17.19 -6.77 -16.28
C ALA A 65 17.16 -6.52 -17.79
N GLU A 66 16.04 -6.81 -18.45
CA GLU A 66 15.91 -6.54 -19.89
C GLU A 66 15.77 -5.05 -20.16
N TYR A 67 14.95 -4.34 -19.37
CA TYR A 67 14.83 -2.88 -19.47
C TYR A 67 16.15 -2.15 -19.20
N ASP A 68 16.96 -2.63 -18.25
CA ASP A 68 18.29 -2.09 -17.99
C ASP A 68 19.22 -2.27 -19.20
N LYS A 69 19.18 -3.45 -19.83
CA LYS A 69 20.01 -3.76 -21.01
C LYS A 69 19.59 -2.99 -22.26
N THR A 70 18.28 -2.87 -22.52
CA THR A 70 17.75 -2.23 -23.74
C THR A 70 17.62 -0.71 -23.61
N GLY A 71 17.46 -0.21 -22.39
CA GLY A 71 17.15 1.20 -22.12
C GLY A 71 15.75 1.60 -22.60
N GLU A 72 14.87 0.64 -22.89
CA GLU A 72 13.50 0.92 -23.31
C GLU A 72 12.69 1.56 -22.18
N TYR A 73 11.80 2.49 -22.54
CA TYR A 73 10.94 3.14 -21.56
C TYR A 73 9.83 2.17 -21.12
N PRO A 74 9.65 1.91 -19.80
CA PRO A 74 8.79 0.84 -19.29
C PRO A 74 7.29 1.22 -19.28
N VAL A 75 6.76 1.60 -20.46
CA VAL A 75 5.36 2.02 -20.64
C VAL A 75 4.34 1.02 -20.07
N PRO A 76 4.48 -0.32 -20.27
CA PRO A 76 3.53 -1.28 -19.72
C PRO A 76 3.48 -1.26 -18.19
N LEU A 77 4.64 -1.19 -17.54
CA LEU A 77 4.75 -1.14 -16.08
C LEU A 77 4.18 0.16 -15.51
N ILE A 78 4.41 1.29 -16.19
CA ILE A 78 3.85 2.59 -15.79
C ILE A 78 2.32 2.58 -15.84
N ARG A 79 1.73 2.08 -16.93
CA ARG A 79 0.27 1.96 -17.05
C ARG A 79 -0.29 1.08 -15.95
N ARG A 80 0.38 -0.04 -15.67
CA ARG A 80 -0.04 -0.96 -14.61
C ARG A 80 0.06 -0.33 -13.23
N ALA A 81 1.14 0.39 -12.94
CA ALA A 81 1.30 1.12 -11.68
C ALA A 81 0.19 2.17 -11.48
N TRP A 82 -0.22 2.84 -12.55
CA TRP A 82 -1.35 3.78 -12.54
C TRP A 82 -2.69 3.08 -12.26
N GLU A 83 -2.97 1.95 -12.92
CA GLU A 83 -4.19 1.15 -12.66
C GLU A 83 -4.28 0.65 -11.21
N LEU A 84 -3.13 0.32 -10.61
CA LEU A 84 -3.03 -0.13 -9.22
C LEU A 84 -3.07 1.02 -8.20
N GLY A 85 -3.09 2.28 -8.65
CA GLY A 85 -3.05 3.45 -7.76
C GLY A 85 -1.70 3.69 -7.09
N LEU A 86 -0.60 3.16 -7.66
CA LEU A 86 0.77 3.29 -7.14
C LEU A 86 1.52 4.50 -7.74
N MET A 87 0.81 5.38 -8.43
CA MET A 87 1.34 6.53 -9.15
C MET A 87 0.45 7.74 -8.91
N ASN A 88 1.01 8.96 -8.99
CA ASN A 88 0.28 10.22 -8.76
C ASN A 88 -0.39 10.31 -7.36
N THR A 89 0.23 9.68 -6.36
CA THR A 89 -0.34 9.45 -5.01
C THR A 89 -0.65 10.74 -4.24
N HIS A 90 0.11 11.81 -4.49
CA HIS A 90 -0.06 13.11 -3.82
C HIS A 90 -1.17 13.99 -4.42
N ILE A 91 -1.76 13.62 -5.56
CA ILE A 91 -2.82 14.44 -6.15
C ILE A 91 -4.00 14.49 -5.17
N PRO A 92 -4.47 15.70 -4.79
CA PRO A 92 -5.56 15.82 -3.84
C PRO A 92 -6.86 15.20 -4.36
N GLU A 93 -7.71 14.73 -3.44
CA GLU A 93 -9.02 14.13 -3.77
C GLU A 93 -9.92 15.07 -4.59
N ASN A 94 -9.83 16.39 -4.38
CA ASN A 94 -10.59 17.38 -5.14
C ASN A 94 -10.20 17.46 -6.64
N CYS A 95 -9.09 16.84 -7.02
CA CYS A 95 -8.63 16.67 -8.40
C CYS A 95 -8.75 15.20 -8.88
N GLY A 96 -9.44 14.34 -8.13
CA GLY A 96 -9.64 12.93 -8.45
C GLY A 96 -8.47 12.01 -8.09
N GLY A 97 -7.52 12.48 -7.27
CA GLY A 97 -6.39 11.67 -6.79
C GLY A 97 -6.65 10.99 -5.45
N LEU A 98 -5.63 10.30 -4.93
CA LEU A 98 -5.71 9.57 -3.66
C LEU A 98 -5.45 10.44 -2.42
N GLY A 99 -4.90 11.65 -2.59
CA GLY A 99 -4.64 12.57 -1.49
C GLY A 99 -3.65 12.05 -0.43
N LEU A 100 -2.76 11.12 -0.80
CA LEU A 100 -1.87 10.45 0.15
C LEU A 100 -0.75 11.37 0.64
N GLY A 101 -0.33 11.14 1.88
CA GLY A 101 0.77 11.87 2.50
C GLY A 101 2.15 11.41 2.00
N THR A 102 3.19 12.15 2.35
CA THR A 102 4.59 11.80 2.04
C THR A 102 4.97 10.43 2.56
N PHE A 103 4.51 10.06 3.76
CA PHE A 103 4.86 8.78 4.36
C PHE A 103 4.31 7.58 3.56
N ASP A 104 3.07 7.67 3.10
CA ASP A 104 2.45 6.63 2.28
C ASP A 104 3.16 6.50 0.92
N ALA A 105 3.56 7.63 0.33
CA ALA A 105 4.36 7.63 -0.88
C ALA A 105 5.75 7.01 -0.67
N CYS A 106 6.41 7.25 0.47
CA CYS A 106 7.68 6.60 0.80
C CYS A 106 7.55 5.07 0.88
N LEU A 107 6.48 4.58 1.53
CA LEU A 107 6.20 3.14 1.63
C LEU A 107 6.03 2.49 0.26
N ILE A 108 5.28 3.14 -0.63
CA ILE A 108 5.08 2.66 -2.01
C ILE A 108 6.40 2.72 -2.78
N SER A 109 7.12 3.85 -2.69
CA SER A 109 8.37 4.10 -3.40
C SER A 109 9.45 3.07 -3.04
N GLU A 110 9.59 2.73 -1.76
CA GLU A 110 10.55 1.72 -1.28
C GLU A 110 10.30 0.35 -1.92
N GLU A 111 9.05 -0.11 -1.96
CA GLU A 111 8.70 -1.41 -2.54
C GLU A 111 8.90 -1.43 -4.06
N LEU A 112 8.58 -0.33 -4.77
CA LEU A 112 8.83 -0.22 -6.21
C LEU A 112 10.34 -0.19 -6.52
N ALA A 113 11.11 0.57 -5.74
CA ALA A 113 12.55 0.70 -5.86
C ALA A 113 13.26 -0.64 -5.61
N TYR A 114 12.74 -1.47 -4.70
CA TYR A 114 13.23 -2.83 -4.48
C TYR A 114 13.15 -3.68 -5.76
N GLY A 115 12.15 -3.46 -6.62
CA GLY A 115 12.04 -4.14 -7.90
C GLY A 115 13.01 -3.59 -8.95
N CYS A 116 12.91 -2.30 -9.24
CA CYS A 116 13.81 -1.60 -10.16
C CYS A 116 13.74 -0.09 -9.91
N THR A 117 14.87 0.52 -9.52
CA THR A 117 14.96 1.97 -9.29
C THR A 117 14.80 2.77 -10.59
N GLY A 118 15.10 2.22 -11.76
CA GLY A 118 14.87 2.88 -13.06
C GLY A 118 13.38 3.06 -13.36
N VAL A 119 12.59 1.99 -13.18
CA VAL A 119 11.12 2.05 -13.33
C VAL A 119 10.51 2.96 -12.25
N GLN A 120 10.96 2.82 -11.00
CA GLN A 120 10.50 3.66 -9.91
C GLN A 120 10.80 5.14 -10.15
N THR A 121 11.98 5.49 -10.68
CA THR A 121 12.34 6.88 -11.01
C THR A 121 11.44 7.45 -12.09
N ALA A 122 11.04 6.65 -13.09
CA ALA A 122 10.08 7.08 -14.09
C ALA A 122 8.73 7.44 -13.46
N ILE A 123 8.26 6.64 -12.49
CA ILE A 123 7.02 6.87 -11.74
C ILE A 123 7.15 8.09 -10.83
N GLU A 124 8.24 8.21 -10.04
CA GLU A 124 8.44 9.32 -9.11
C GLU A 124 8.72 10.66 -9.81
N GLY A 125 9.24 10.62 -11.04
CA GLY A 125 9.36 11.81 -11.91
C GLY A 125 8.05 12.59 -12.03
N ASN A 126 6.90 11.89 -12.02
CA ASN A 126 5.59 12.53 -11.99
C ASN A 126 5.35 13.32 -10.70
N SER A 127 5.64 12.73 -9.54
CA SER A 127 5.50 13.39 -8.24
C SER A 127 6.35 14.67 -8.19
N LEU A 128 7.56 14.64 -8.74
CA LEU A 128 8.45 15.81 -8.83
C LEU A 128 7.86 16.92 -9.72
N GLY A 129 7.24 16.58 -10.84
CA GLY A 129 6.57 17.54 -11.72
C GLY A 129 5.27 18.10 -11.14
N GLN A 130 4.55 17.31 -10.35
CA GLN A 130 3.27 17.68 -9.75
C GLN A 130 3.42 18.54 -8.49
N MET A 131 4.47 18.29 -7.69
CA MET A 131 4.65 18.94 -6.38
C MET A 131 4.57 20.48 -6.44
N PRO A 132 5.20 21.19 -7.40
CA PRO A 132 5.07 22.65 -7.51
C PRO A 132 3.62 23.12 -7.69
N ILE A 133 2.81 22.38 -8.46
CA ILE A 133 1.40 22.70 -8.70
C ILE A 133 0.57 22.40 -7.45
N ILE A 134 0.88 21.31 -6.74
CA ILE A 134 0.20 20.93 -5.49
C ILE A 134 0.39 22.02 -4.42
N ILE A 135 1.64 22.47 -4.20
CA ILE A 135 1.97 23.41 -3.12
C ILE A 135 1.71 24.87 -3.46
N ALA A 136 1.89 25.30 -4.72
CA ALA A 136 1.86 26.71 -5.11
C ALA A 136 0.88 27.04 -6.25
N GLY A 137 0.23 26.03 -6.85
CA GLY A 137 -0.75 26.26 -7.90
C GLY A 137 -2.05 26.89 -7.36
N ASN A 138 -2.74 27.67 -8.21
CA ASN A 138 -4.12 28.08 -7.95
C ASN A 138 -5.11 26.96 -8.32
N ASP A 139 -6.38 27.09 -7.92
CA ASP A 139 -7.39 26.05 -8.14
C ASP A 139 -7.61 25.69 -9.61
N GLN A 140 -7.50 26.68 -10.51
CA GLN A 140 -7.63 26.46 -11.95
C GLN A 140 -6.45 25.63 -12.49
N GLN A 141 -5.22 25.91 -12.04
CA GLN A 141 -4.02 25.15 -12.39
C GLN A 141 -4.08 23.73 -11.85
N LYS A 142 -4.47 23.54 -10.58
CA LYS A 142 -4.61 22.22 -9.96
C LYS A 142 -5.61 21.36 -10.73
N LYS A 143 -6.83 21.85 -10.96
CA LYS A 143 -7.84 21.10 -11.73
C LYS A 143 -7.40 20.79 -13.15
N LYS A 144 -6.82 21.76 -13.86
CA LYS A 144 -6.42 21.58 -15.28
C LYS A 144 -5.25 20.61 -15.46
N TYR A 145 -4.23 20.68 -14.61
CA TYR A 145 -2.98 19.93 -14.79
C TYR A 145 -2.89 18.68 -13.94
N LEU A 146 -3.48 18.63 -12.75
CA LEU A 146 -3.50 17.42 -11.93
C LEU A 146 -4.67 16.51 -12.35
N GLY A 147 -5.83 17.06 -12.71
CA GLY A 147 -6.99 16.27 -13.15
C GLY A 147 -6.72 15.39 -14.37
N ARG A 148 -5.98 15.90 -15.37
CA ARG A 148 -5.59 15.07 -16.53
C ARG A 148 -4.72 13.86 -16.16
N MET A 149 -3.98 13.92 -15.05
CA MET A 149 -3.09 12.85 -14.60
C MET A 149 -3.86 11.74 -13.88
N THR A 150 -5.09 12.03 -13.43
CA THR A 150 -5.99 11.07 -12.79
C THR A 150 -6.93 10.42 -13.81
N GLU A 151 -7.15 11.05 -14.96
CA GLU A 151 -7.95 10.52 -16.07
C GLU A 151 -7.18 9.53 -16.95
N GLU A 152 -5.90 9.80 -17.22
CA GLU A 152 -5.04 8.99 -18.09
C GLU A 152 -3.65 8.80 -17.46
N PRO A 153 -2.92 7.71 -17.79
CA PRO A 153 -1.55 7.46 -17.31
C PRO A 153 -0.52 8.35 -18.01
N LEU A 154 -0.70 9.67 -17.90
CA LEU A 154 0.19 10.67 -18.46
C LEU A 154 1.45 10.83 -17.60
N MET A 155 2.55 11.20 -18.26
CA MET A 155 3.81 11.53 -17.60
C MET A 155 4.03 13.04 -17.61
N CYS A 156 4.65 13.56 -16.55
CA CYS A 156 5.13 14.93 -16.48
C CYS A 156 6.58 14.98 -15.99
N VAL A 157 7.29 16.04 -16.35
CA VAL A 157 8.71 16.22 -15.99
C VAL A 157 8.89 17.59 -15.35
N SER A 158 9.76 17.66 -14.35
CA SER A 158 10.24 18.92 -13.80
C SER A 158 11.54 19.31 -14.49
N LEU A 159 11.59 20.51 -15.06
CA LEU A 159 12.78 21.05 -15.72
C LEU A 159 13.43 22.10 -14.83
N LEU A 160 14.46 21.71 -14.10
CA LEU A 160 15.16 22.58 -13.15
C LEU A 160 16.66 22.72 -13.48
N CYS A 161 17.26 21.69 -14.06
CA CYS A 161 18.66 21.73 -14.45
C CYS A 161 18.84 22.61 -15.70
N ASN A 162 19.30 23.85 -15.50
CA ASN A 162 19.78 24.69 -16.58
C ASN A 162 21.16 24.17 -17.02
N ARG A 163 21.32 23.84 -18.29
CA ARG A 163 22.49 23.16 -18.84
C ARG A 163 23.73 24.08 -18.79
N THR A 164 24.53 24.01 -17.73
CA THR A 164 25.88 24.63 -17.64
C THR A 164 27.02 23.62 -17.49
N TRP A 165 26.79 22.36 -17.84
CA TRP A 165 27.82 21.30 -17.87
C TRP A 165 28.76 21.35 -19.09
N SER A 166 29.02 22.53 -19.66
CA SER A 166 29.95 22.73 -20.81
C SER A 166 31.25 23.45 -20.43
N ARG A 167 31.63 23.47 -19.13
CA ARG A 167 32.83 24.16 -18.63
C ARG A 167 33.70 23.36 -17.64
N LEU A 168 33.75 22.04 -17.78
CA LEU A 168 34.78 21.18 -17.18
C LEU A 168 35.40 20.33 -18.27
#